data_AF-A0A2K5XYG2-F1
#
_entry.id   AF-A0A2K5XYG2-F1
#
_cell.length_a   1.000
_cell.length_b   1.000
_cell.length_c   1.000
_cell.angle_alpha   90.00
_cell.angle_beta   90.00
_cell.angle_gamma   90.00
#
_symmetry.space_group_name_H-M   'P 1'
#
loop_
_entity.id
_entity.type
_entity.pdbx_description
1 polymer ?
#
loop_
_entity_poly.entity_id
_entity_poly.type
_entity_poly.pdbx_seq_one_letter_code
_entity_poly.pdbx_strand_id
1 'polypeptide(L)'
;MFPFYNCWRTGLLLLLLLAVAVRESWQAEEKTCDLVGEKGKESEKELALVKRLKPLFNKSFESTVGQGSDTYIYIFRVCREAGNHTSGAGLVQINKSNGKETVVGRLNETHIFNGNFFLYRFASLVAVYVVGGFLYQRLVVGAKGMEQFPHLAFWQDLGNLVADGCDFVCRSKPRNVPAAYRGVGDDQLGEESEERDDHLLPM
;
A
#
# COMPACT_ATOMS: atom_id res chain seq x y z
N MET A 1 -70.17 7.71 20.05
CA MET A 1 -68.83 8.02 20.59
C MET A 1 -68.07 6.69 20.66
N PHE A 2 -67.22 6.41 19.67
CA PHE A 2 -66.54 5.10 19.52
C PHE A 2 -65.22 5.08 20.31
N PRO A 3 -65.05 4.20 21.33
CA PRO A 3 -63.77 3.99 21.99
C PRO A 3 -63.06 2.75 21.42
N PHE A 4 -63.10 2.52 20.10
CA PHE A 4 -62.49 1.34 19.46
C PHE A 4 -61.33 1.65 18.51
N TYR A 5 -60.99 2.93 18.29
CA TYR A 5 -60.00 3.33 17.28
C TYR A 5 -58.53 3.33 17.78
N ASN A 6 -58.28 3.16 19.08
CA ASN A 6 -56.94 3.32 19.69
C ASN A 6 -56.18 2.02 19.96
N CYS A 7 -56.79 0.84 19.81
CA CYS A 7 -56.12 -0.45 20.03
C CYS A 7 -55.42 -0.97 18.76
N TRP A 8 -56.02 -0.74 17.58
CA TRP A 8 -55.44 -1.16 16.30
C TRP A 8 -54.19 -0.34 15.94
N ARG A 9 -54.22 0.97 16.20
CA ARG A 9 -53.16 1.91 15.82
C ARG A 9 -51.90 1.74 16.68
N THR A 10 -52.06 1.38 17.95
CA THR A 10 -50.94 1.07 18.86
C THR A 10 -50.33 -0.30 18.54
N GLY A 11 -51.13 -1.30 18.20
CA GLY A 11 -50.63 -2.60 17.73
C GLY A 11 -49.82 -2.51 16.43
N LEU A 12 -50.25 -1.67 15.49
CA LEU A 12 -49.57 -1.47 14.20
C LEU A 12 -48.26 -0.68 14.37
N LEU A 13 -48.23 0.29 15.30
CA LEU A 13 -46.99 1.00 15.70
C LEU A 13 -46.01 0.06 16.42
N LEU A 14 -46.50 -0.82 17.28
CA LEU A 14 -45.65 -1.80 17.97
C LEU A 14 -45.05 -2.82 16.99
N LEU A 15 -45.84 -3.30 16.02
CA LEU A 15 -45.39 -4.18 14.93
C LEU A 15 -44.38 -3.47 14.01
N LEU A 16 -44.59 -2.19 13.69
CA LEU A 16 -43.62 -1.40 12.93
C LEU A 16 -42.32 -1.18 13.71
N LEU A 17 -42.39 -0.89 15.01
CA LEU A 17 -41.21 -0.75 15.87
C LEU A 17 -40.43 -2.07 16.02
N LEU A 18 -41.13 -3.20 16.12
CA LEU A 18 -40.51 -4.53 16.12
C LEU A 18 -39.88 -4.86 14.75
N ALA A 19 -40.52 -4.49 13.64
CA ALA A 19 -39.95 -4.68 12.29
C ALA A 19 -38.70 -3.80 12.05
N VAL A 20 -38.66 -2.59 12.61
CA VAL A 20 -37.47 -1.72 12.57
C VAL A 20 -36.36 -2.27 13.48
N ALA A 21 -36.68 -2.77 14.68
CA ALA A 21 -35.71 -3.36 15.58
C ALA A 21 -35.08 -4.66 15.05
N VAL A 22 -35.84 -5.46 14.29
CA VAL A 22 -35.33 -6.68 13.62
C VAL A 22 -34.43 -6.34 12.42
N ARG A 23 -34.56 -5.14 11.83
CA ARG A 23 -33.70 -4.74 10.70
C ARG A 23 -32.29 -4.37 11.13
N GLU A 24 -32.12 -3.84 12.34
CA GLU A 24 -30.82 -3.44 12.91
C GLU A 24 -29.98 -4.64 13.41
N SER A 25 -30.58 -5.81 13.63
CA SER A 25 -29.87 -7.00 14.13
C SER A 25 -29.22 -7.86 13.04
N TRP A 26 -29.41 -7.51 11.77
CA TRP A 26 -28.82 -8.23 10.63
C TRP A 26 -27.64 -7.47 10.02
N GLN A 27 -26.72 -7.01 10.85
CA GLN A 27 -25.33 -6.95 10.41
C GLN A 27 -24.82 -8.37 10.48
N ALA A 28 -24.73 -9.03 9.32
CA ALA A 28 -24.00 -10.29 9.20
C ALA A 28 -22.66 -10.14 9.93
N GLU A 29 -22.29 -11.13 10.73
CA GLU A 29 -21.02 -11.17 11.44
C GLU A 29 -19.88 -11.13 10.42
N GLU A 30 -19.45 -9.92 10.03
CA GLU A 30 -18.44 -9.74 9.01
C GLU A 30 -17.09 -10.11 9.64
N LYS A 31 -16.56 -11.28 9.24
CA LYS A 31 -15.24 -11.78 9.63
C LYS A 31 -14.20 -10.66 9.42
N THR A 32 -13.68 -10.15 10.53
CA THR A 32 -12.63 -9.12 10.58
C THR A 32 -11.25 -9.78 10.64
N CYS A 33 -10.17 -9.04 10.36
CA CYS A 33 -8.80 -9.53 10.56
C CYS A 33 -8.62 -10.07 11.99
N ASP A 34 -8.00 -11.24 12.10
CA ASP A 34 -7.44 -11.75 13.36
C ASP A 34 -5.95 -11.35 13.38
N LEU A 35 -5.53 -10.60 14.40
CA LEU A 35 -4.10 -10.29 14.56
C LEU A 35 -3.39 -11.56 15.06
N VAL A 36 -2.14 -11.74 14.66
CA VAL A 36 -1.36 -12.90 15.13
C VAL A 36 -1.11 -12.78 16.64
N GLY A 37 -1.81 -13.61 17.41
CA GLY A 37 -1.75 -13.63 18.86
C GLY A 37 -2.95 -14.37 19.47
N GLU A 38 -2.89 -14.62 20.78
CA GLU A 38 -4.03 -15.17 21.51
C GLU A 38 -5.13 -14.08 21.63
N LYS A 39 -6.38 -14.42 21.30
CA LYS A 39 -7.51 -13.47 21.34
C LYS A 39 -7.62 -12.82 22.72
N GLY A 40 -7.39 -11.51 22.79
CA GLY A 40 -7.39 -10.72 24.02
C GLY A 40 -6.01 -10.34 24.58
N LYS A 41 -4.91 -10.84 23.99
CA LYS A 41 -3.52 -10.39 24.28
C LYS A 41 -2.87 -9.66 23.10
N GLU A 42 -3.68 -9.17 22.17
CA GLU A 42 -3.20 -8.46 20.98
C GLU A 42 -2.49 -7.16 21.36
N SER A 43 -1.49 -6.78 20.55
CA SER A 43 -0.73 -5.55 20.76
C SER A 43 -1.64 -4.33 20.57
N GLU A 44 -1.75 -3.47 21.60
CA GLU A 44 -2.56 -2.24 21.55
C GLU A 44 -2.18 -1.34 20.36
N LYS A 45 -0.90 -1.39 19.94
CA LYS A 45 -0.38 -0.65 18.79
C LYS A 45 -0.94 -1.16 17.47
N GLU A 46 -1.03 -2.48 17.31
CA GLU A 46 -1.59 -3.10 16.11
C GLU A 46 -3.09 -2.84 16.04
N LEU A 47 -3.80 -2.94 17.16
CA LEU A 47 -5.22 -2.60 17.25
C LEU A 47 -5.49 -1.14 16.86
N ALA A 48 -4.64 -0.21 17.29
CA ALA A 48 -4.74 1.20 16.90
C ALA A 48 -4.53 1.40 15.39
N LEU A 49 -3.65 0.63 14.76
CA LEU A 49 -3.45 0.66 13.31
C LEU A 49 -4.65 0.08 12.56
N VAL A 50 -5.20 -1.05 13.02
CA VAL A 50 -6.43 -1.63 12.45
C VAL A 50 -7.58 -0.62 12.52
N LYS A 51 -7.72 0.12 13.64
CA LYS A 51 -8.70 1.20 13.76
C LYS A 51 -8.50 2.32 12.73
N ARG A 52 -7.25 2.67 12.40
CA ARG A 52 -6.94 3.66 11.36
C ARG A 52 -7.21 3.15 9.94
N LEU A 53 -7.18 1.84 9.74
CA LEU A 53 -7.42 1.20 8.44
C LEU A 53 -8.91 0.96 8.16
N LYS A 54 -9.80 1.12 9.15
CA LYS A 54 -11.26 1.06 8.97
C LYS A 54 -11.83 1.71 7.71
N PRO A 55 -11.44 2.94 7.30
CA PRO A 55 -11.97 3.55 6.07
C PRO A 55 -11.61 2.77 4.79
N LEU A 56 -10.59 1.92 4.84
CA LEU A 56 -10.14 1.10 3.70
C LEU A 56 -10.82 -0.27 3.64
N PHE A 57 -11.58 -0.67 4.66
CA PHE A 57 -12.22 -2.00 4.68
C PHE A 57 -13.28 -2.13 3.57
N ASN A 58 -13.95 -1.03 3.20
CA ASN A 58 -14.96 -1.04 2.12
C ASN A 58 -14.35 -0.74 0.73
N LYS A 59 -13.03 -0.86 0.58
CA LYS A 59 -12.34 -0.64 -0.70
C LYS A 59 -11.76 -1.97 -1.20
N SER A 60 -11.79 -2.14 -2.51
CA SER A 60 -11.17 -3.26 -3.22
C SER A 60 -10.09 -2.71 -4.13
N PHE A 61 -8.91 -3.30 -4.07
CA PHE A 61 -7.78 -2.94 -4.92
C PHE A 61 -7.55 -4.07 -5.90
N GLU A 62 -7.53 -3.74 -7.19
CA GLU A 62 -7.30 -4.69 -8.25
C GLU A 62 -6.07 -4.25 -9.06
N SER A 63 -5.20 -5.20 -9.38
CA SER A 63 -4.06 -4.98 -10.25
C SER A 63 -3.92 -6.14 -11.22
N THR A 64 -3.61 -5.83 -12.47
CA THR A 64 -3.40 -6.85 -13.51
C THR A 64 -1.94 -6.80 -13.96
N VAL A 65 -1.29 -7.96 -13.95
CA VAL A 65 0.14 -8.08 -14.26
C VAL A 65 0.35 -9.29 -15.17
N GLY A 66 1.17 -9.12 -16.20
CA GLY A 66 1.55 -10.18 -17.14
C GLY A 66 1.17 -9.88 -18.58
N GLN A 67 1.62 -10.73 -19.49
CA GLN A 67 1.42 -10.59 -20.94
C GLN A 67 0.98 -11.95 -21.51
N GLY A 68 -0.13 -11.97 -22.27
CA GLY A 68 -0.63 -13.18 -22.91
C GLY A 68 -1.38 -14.14 -21.96
N SER A 69 -1.08 -15.45 -22.03
CA SER A 69 -1.74 -16.51 -21.25
C SER A 69 -1.39 -16.50 -19.75
N ASP A 70 -0.29 -15.86 -19.38
CA ASP A 70 0.19 -15.71 -18.00
C ASP A 70 -0.19 -14.35 -17.41
N THR A 71 -1.38 -13.85 -17.78
CA THR A 71 -1.93 -12.64 -17.19
C THR A 71 -2.64 -12.99 -15.88
N TYR A 72 -2.21 -12.37 -14.78
CA TYR A 72 -2.77 -12.57 -13.45
C TYR A 72 -3.47 -11.31 -12.95
N ILE A 73 -4.62 -11.50 -12.33
CA ILE A 73 -5.38 -10.45 -11.64
C ILE A 73 -5.18 -10.66 -10.15
N TYR A 74 -4.68 -9.64 -9.47
CA TYR A 74 -4.53 -9.62 -8.02
C TYR A 74 -5.63 -8.77 -7.43
N ILE A 75 -6.41 -9.36 -6.53
CA ILE A 75 -7.47 -8.66 -5.79
C ILE A 75 -7.07 -8.65 -4.31
N PHE A 76 -6.94 -7.44 -3.77
CA PHE A 76 -6.60 -7.19 -2.39
C PHE A 76 -7.72 -6.45 -1.68
N ARG A 77 -8.09 -6.92 -0.49
CA ARG A 77 -9.00 -6.22 0.42
C ARG A 77 -8.44 -6.21 1.83
N VAL A 78 -8.58 -5.07 2.50
CA VAL A 78 -8.09 -4.87 3.86
C VAL A 78 -9.14 -5.39 4.84
N CYS A 79 -8.81 -6.43 5.62
CA CYS A 79 -9.69 -7.02 6.64
C CYS A 79 -11.09 -7.41 6.16
N ARG A 80 -11.18 -7.76 4.88
CA ARG A 80 -12.38 -8.27 4.21
C ARG A 80 -11.99 -9.37 3.25
N GLU A 81 -12.94 -10.25 3.01
CA GLU A 81 -12.77 -11.35 2.07
C GLU A 81 -12.67 -10.82 0.64
N ALA A 82 -11.60 -11.20 -0.05
CA ALA A 82 -11.30 -10.83 -1.42
C ALA A 82 -11.74 -11.89 -2.45
N GLY A 83 -11.78 -13.16 -2.04
CA GLY A 83 -12.15 -14.29 -2.89
C GLY A 83 -13.65 -14.58 -2.89
N ASN A 84 -14.15 -15.22 -3.96
CA ASN A 84 -15.53 -15.73 -4.02
C ASN A 84 -15.64 -17.18 -3.53
N HIS A 85 -14.58 -17.97 -3.71
CA HIS A 85 -14.61 -19.42 -3.45
C HIS A 85 -13.90 -19.82 -2.16
N THR A 86 -13.10 -18.95 -1.56
CA THR A 86 -12.28 -19.26 -0.39
C THR A 86 -12.49 -18.27 0.76
N SER A 87 -13.12 -18.78 1.83
CA SER A 87 -13.40 -18.01 3.04
C SER A 87 -12.12 -17.56 3.75
N GLY A 88 -12.04 -16.27 4.08
CA GLY A 88 -10.91 -15.69 4.85
C GLY A 88 -9.64 -15.36 4.03
N ALA A 89 -9.71 -15.36 2.70
CA ALA A 89 -8.64 -14.87 1.85
C ALA A 89 -8.68 -13.33 1.78
N GLY A 90 -7.57 -12.66 2.11
CA GLY A 90 -7.42 -11.20 2.02
C GLY A 90 -6.70 -10.75 0.74
N LEU A 91 -5.94 -11.65 0.12
CA LEU A 91 -5.25 -11.44 -1.15
C LEU A 91 -5.38 -12.70 -2.01
N VAL A 92 -5.94 -12.53 -3.19
CA VAL A 92 -6.14 -13.62 -4.16
C VAL A 92 -5.49 -13.26 -5.48
N GLN A 93 -4.95 -14.28 -6.13
CA GLN A 93 -4.37 -14.23 -7.46
C GLN A 93 -5.22 -15.11 -8.38
N ILE A 94 -5.75 -14.53 -9.44
CA ILE A 94 -6.62 -15.20 -10.40
C ILE A 94 -5.90 -15.23 -11.74
N ASN A 95 -5.70 -16.44 -12.29
CA ASN A 95 -5.17 -16.56 -13.64
C ASN A 95 -6.28 -16.23 -14.67
N LYS A 96 -6.03 -15.26 -15.56
CA LYS A 96 -7.01 -14.82 -16.57
C LYS A 96 -7.30 -15.89 -17.64
N SER A 97 -6.35 -16.78 -17.94
CA SER A 97 -6.56 -17.83 -18.94
C SER A 97 -7.41 -18.99 -18.42
N ASN A 98 -7.17 -19.42 -17.18
CA ASN A 98 -7.82 -20.61 -16.60
C ASN A 98 -8.92 -20.28 -15.57
N GLY A 99 -9.06 -19.02 -15.16
CA GLY A 99 -9.96 -18.61 -14.08
C GLY A 99 -9.61 -19.18 -12.71
N LYS A 100 -8.45 -19.84 -12.57
CA LYS A 100 -8.04 -20.50 -11.33
C LYS A 100 -7.65 -19.47 -10.27
N GLU A 101 -8.38 -19.47 -9.16
CA GLU A 101 -8.09 -18.67 -7.97
C GLU A 101 -7.02 -19.36 -7.11
N THR A 102 -6.01 -18.60 -6.72
CA THR A 102 -4.95 -19.02 -5.80
C THR A 102 -4.90 -18.03 -4.64
N VAL A 103 -4.90 -18.54 -3.42
CA VAL A 103 -4.89 -17.72 -2.20
C VAL A 103 -3.45 -17.37 -1.87
N VAL A 104 -3.11 -16.09 -1.92
CA VAL A 104 -1.76 -15.59 -1.60
C VAL A 104 -1.64 -15.26 -0.12
N GLY A 105 -2.70 -14.69 0.48
CA GLY A 105 -2.68 -14.26 1.88
C GLY A 105 -4.05 -14.39 2.57
N ARG A 106 -4.02 -14.83 3.84
CA ARG A 106 -5.21 -15.02 4.68
C ARG A 106 -5.31 -13.94 5.76
N LEU A 107 -6.54 -13.67 6.19
CA LEU A 107 -6.85 -12.66 7.22
C LEU A 107 -6.64 -13.15 8.66
N ASN A 108 -6.41 -14.45 8.86
CA ASN A 108 -6.25 -15.06 10.18
C ASN A 108 -4.83 -14.88 10.77
N GLU A 109 -3.87 -14.46 9.94
CA GLU A 109 -2.47 -14.28 10.33
C GLU A 109 -1.99 -12.90 9.89
N THR A 110 -2.59 -11.86 10.44
CA THR A 110 -2.21 -10.48 10.10
C THR A 110 -1.17 -9.91 11.06
N HIS A 111 -0.07 -9.43 10.48
CA HIS A 111 0.96 -8.67 11.18
C HIS A 111 1.01 -7.25 10.61
N ILE A 112 0.90 -6.24 11.47
CA ILE A 112 0.89 -4.84 11.04
C ILE A 112 1.86 -4.05 11.91
N PHE A 113 2.98 -3.63 11.33
CA PHE A 113 3.96 -2.80 12.01
C PHE A 113 3.97 -1.38 11.45
N ASN A 114 4.32 -0.41 12.31
CA ASN A 114 4.53 0.96 11.90
C ASN A 114 5.99 1.14 11.45
N GLY A 115 6.22 1.34 10.16
CA GLY A 115 7.57 1.48 9.58
C GLY A 115 8.38 2.68 10.10
N ASN A 116 7.72 3.67 10.71
CA ASN A 116 8.36 4.92 11.14
C ASN A 116 9.43 4.70 12.22
N PHE A 117 9.31 3.65 13.05
CA PHE A 117 10.27 3.35 14.11
C PHE A 117 11.66 3.00 13.57
N PHE A 118 11.72 2.15 12.54
CA PHE A 118 12.99 1.73 11.93
C PHE A 118 13.66 2.87 11.16
N LEU A 119 12.87 3.71 10.49
CA LEU A 119 13.37 4.88 9.75
C LEU A 119 14.10 5.85 10.66
N TYR A 120 13.50 6.25 11.80
CA TYR A 120 14.17 7.15 12.74
C TYR A 120 15.41 6.53 13.35
N ARG A 121 15.39 5.21 13.63
CA ARG A 121 16.53 4.52 14.21
C ARG A 121 17.71 4.47 13.26
N PHE A 122 17.46 4.12 11.99
CA PHE A 122 18.49 4.08 10.97
C PHE A 122 19.03 5.48 10.64
N ALA A 123 18.15 6.48 10.51
CA ALA A 123 18.53 7.87 10.26
C ALA A 123 19.43 8.44 11.37
N SER A 124 19.15 8.10 12.64
CA SER A 124 19.98 8.51 13.77
C SER A 124 21.39 7.91 13.71
N LEU A 125 21.52 6.62 13.36
CA LEU A 125 22.82 5.96 13.23
C LEU A 125 23.63 6.55 12.06
N VAL A 126 22.97 6.79 10.94
CA VAL A 126 23.56 7.47 9.78
C VAL A 126 24.04 8.87 10.15
N ALA A 127 23.25 9.65 10.87
CA ALA A 127 23.65 10.99 11.29
C ALA A 127 24.89 10.96 12.19
N VAL A 128 24.98 10.02 13.15
CA VAL A 128 26.17 9.85 14.00
C VAL A 128 27.38 9.45 13.16
N TYR A 129 27.22 8.55 12.19
CA TYR A 129 28.28 8.14 11.28
C TYR A 129 28.81 9.31 10.44
N VAL A 130 27.91 10.10 9.83
CA VAL A 130 28.28 11.24 8.99
C VAL A 130 28.93 12.35 9.82
N VAL A 131 28.37 12.70 10.99
CA VAL A 131 28.94 13.73 11.88
C VAL A 131 30.28 13.28 12.46
N GLY A 132 30.38 12.03 12.91
CA GLY A 132 31.62 11.46 13.44
C GLY A 132 32.72 11.39 12.39
N GLY A 133 32.39 10.91 11.18
CA GLY A 133 33.33 10.87 10.06
C GLY A 133 33.76 12.26 9.59
N PHE A 134 32.84 13.22 9.53
CA PHE A 134 33.16 14.60 9.21
C PHE A 134 34.08 15.25 10.26
N LEU A 135 33.79 15.06 11.55
CA LEU A 135 34.64 15.56 12.64
C LEU A 135 36.03 14.93 12.60
N TYR A 136 36.11 13.62 12.31
CA TYR A 136 37.38 12.92 12.17
C TYR A 136 38.20 13.45 10.99
N GLN A 137 37.60 13.55 9.80
CA GLN A 137 38.28 14.07 8.62
C GLN A 137 38.68 15.56 8.77
N ARG A 138 37.89 16.34 9.53
CA ARG A 138 38.17 17.75 9.81
C ARG A 138 39.27 17.96 10.84
N LEU A 139 39.22 17.26 11.98
CA LEU A 139 40.08 17.52 13.14
C LEU A 139 41.36 16.71 13.12
N VAL A 140 41.34 15.50 12.55
CA VAL A 140 42.51 14.59 12.56
C VAL A 140 43.24 14.61 11.20
N VAL A 141 42.50 14.58 10.09
CA VAL A 141 43.10 14.49 8.74
C VAL A 141 43.31 15.87 8.09
N GLY A 142 42.61 16.90 8.57
CA GLY A 142 42.75 18.27 8.06
C GLY A 142 42.26 18.46 6.62
N ALA A 143 41.46 17.53 6.10
CA ALA A 143 40.93 17.61 4.75
C ALA A 143 39.94 18.78 4.60
N LYS A 144 39.99 19.49 3.47
CA LYS A 144 39.09 20.59 3.11
C LYS A 144 38.45 20.30 1.76
N GLY A 145 37.13 20.40 1.67
CA GLY A 145 36.38 20.22 0.42
C GLY A 145 35.36 19.08 0.49
N MET A 146 34.93 18.56 -0.66
CA MET A 146 33.92 17.49 -0.76
C MET A 146 34.44 16.11 -0.32
N GLU A 147 35.75 15.92 -0.24
CA GLU A 147 36.43 14.73 0.30
C GLU A 147 36.21 14.52 1.82
N GLN A 148 35.56 15.47 2.47
CA GLN A 148 35.35 15.55 3.92
C GLN A 148 34.09 14.79 4.39
N PHE A 149 33.35 14.19 3.45
CA PHE A 149 32.22 13.30 3.74
C PHE A 149 32.61 11.84 3.47
N PRO A 150 32.47 10.93 4.45
CA PRO A 150 32.74 9.52 4.25
C PRO A 150 31.79 8.92 3.20
N HIS A 151 32.35 8.19 2.22
CA HIS A 151 31.60 7.51 1.16
C HIS A 151 30.58 8.40 0.43
N LEU A 152 31.01 9.58 0.00
CA LEU A 152 30.15 10.54 -0.72
C LEU A 152 29.43 9.93 -1.94
N ALA A 153 30.11 9.09 -2.73
CA ALA A 153 29.52 8.42 -3.90
C ALA A 153 28.29 7.58 -3.52
N PHE A 154 28.36 6.81 -2.45
CA PHE A 154 27.23 6.01 -1.95
C PHE A 154 26.03 6.90 -1.55
N TRP A 155 26.27 8.03 -0.89
CA TRP A 155 25.19 8.95 -0.49
C TRP A 155 24.51 9.63 -1.68
N GLN A 156 25.27 9.91 -2.74
CA GLN A 156 24.74 10.43 -3.98
C GLN A 156 23.84 9.39 -4.67
N ASP A 157 24.27 8.14 -4.77
CA ASP A 157 23.49 7.06 -5.35
C ASP A 157 22.18 6.79 -4.58
N LEU A 158 22.25 6.80 -3.25
CA LEU A 158 21.08 6.68 -2.39
C LEU A 158 20.09 7.83 -2.64
N GLY A 159 20.58 9.07 -2.77
CA GLY A 159 19.76 10.24 -3.08
C GLY A 159 19.11 10.16 -4.47
N ASN A 160 19.86 9.70 -5.47
CA ASN A 160 19.38 9.49 -6.83
C ASN A 160 18.26 8.44 -6.87
N LEU A 161 18.41 7.34 -6.14
CA LEU A 161 17.39 6.29 -6.04
C LEU A 161 16.12 6.79 -5.35
N VAL A 162 16.25 7.59 -4.29
CA VAL A 162 15.11 8.19 -3.61
C VAL A 162 14.38 9.19 -4.51
N ALA A 163 15.11 9.96 -5.33
CA ALA A 163 14.53 10.86 -6.32
C ALA A 163 13.77 10.10 -7.41
N ASP A 164 14.33 9.01 -7.94
CA ASP A 164 13.67 8.10 -8.88
C ASP A 164 12.38 7.51 -8.27
N GLY A 165 12.42 7.09 -7.00
CA GLY A 165 11.25 6.57 -6.29
C GLY A 165 10.17 7.62 -6.06
N CYS A 166 10.56 8.86 -5.77
CA CYS A 166 9.61 9.97 -5.63
C CYS A 166 8.97 10.32 -6.98
N ASP A 167 9.72 10.28 -8.08
CA ASP A 167 9.17 10.50 -9.43
C ASP A 167 8.18 9.38 -9.81
N PHE A 168 8.50 8.12 -9.49
CA PHE A 168 7.60 6.97 -9.70
C PHE A 168 6.27 7.11 -8.93
N VAL A 169 6.31 7.56 -7.66
CA VAL A 169 5.12 7.70 -6.82
C VAL A 169 4.34 8.98 -7.11
N CYS A 170 5.04 10.08 -7.40
CA CYS A 170 4.45 11.41 -7.46
C CYS A 170 4.24 11.97 -8.87
N ARG A 171 4.69 11.32 -9.98
CA ARG A 171 4.60 12.00 -11.28
C ARG A 171 4.14 11.23 -12.52
N SER A 172 3.19 11.93 -13.13
CA SER A 172 2.51 11.90 -14.42
C SER A 172 3.32 12.43 -15.61
N LYS A 173 4.67 12.33 -15.62
CA LYS A 173 5.49 12.75 -16.76
C LYS A 173 5.96 11.55 -17.61
N PRO A 174 5.97 11.65 -18.95
CA PRO A 174 6.49 10.60 -19.82
C PRO A 174 8.01 10.46 -19.63
N ARG A 175 8.49 9.21 -19.60
CA ARG A 175 9.88 8.77 -19.36
C ARG A 175 10.95 9.30 -20.33
N ASN A 176 10.59 10.12 -21.31
CA ASN A 176 11.46 10.50 -22.43
C ASN A 176 12.47 11.61 -22.12
N VAL A 177 12.59 12.08 -20.87
CA VAL A 177 13.58 13.12 -20.51
C VAL A 177 14.51 12.58 -19.43
N PRO A 178 15.82 12.46 -19.69
CA PRO A 178 16.78 12.01 -18.69
C PRO A 178 16.82 13.00 -17.50
N ALA A 179 16.88 12.45 -16.29
CA ALA A 179 16.89 13.25 -15.08
C ALA A 179 18.23 14.00 -14.94
N ALA A 180 18.18 15.33 -14.77
CA ALA A 180 19.35 16.21 -14.77
C ALA A 180 20.38 15.94 -13.66
N TYR A 181 20.08 15.07 -12.68
CA TYR A 181 21.00 14.66 -11.62
C TYR A 181 21.77 13.36 -11.94
N ARG A 182 21.37 12.59 -12.97
CA ARG A 182 22.23 11.53 -13.51
C ARG A 182 23.39 12.22 -14.23
N GLY A 183 24.61 11.96 -13.78
CA GLY A 183 25.81 12.40 -14.48
C GLY A 183 25.87 11.78 -15.88
N VAL A 184 26.72 12.34 -16.74
CA VAL A 184 26.91 12.03 -18.17
C VAL A 184 27.52 10.62 -18.43
N GLY A 185 27.26 9.66 -17.55
CA GLY A 185 27.88 8.32 -17.57
C GLY A 185 26.92 7.15 -17.79
N ASP A 186 25.61 7.34 -17.55
CA ASP A 186 24.61 6.27 -17.67
C ASP A 186 23.92 6.23 -19.05
N ASP A 187 24.26 7.17 -19.93
CA ASP A 187 23.63 7.38 -21.24
C ASP A 187 23.97 6.28 -22.27
N GLN A 188 24.83 5.32 -21.92
CA GLN A 188 25.38 4.36 -22.88
C GLN A 188 24.58 3.05 -23.01
N LEU A 189 23.49 2.88 -22.25
CA LEU A 189 22.61 1.70 -22.34
C LEU A 189 21.11 2.04 -22.48
N GLY A 190 20.78 3.27 -22.87
CA GLY A 190 19.40 3.70 -23.14
C GLY A 190 19.03 3.53 -24.61
N GLU A 191 18.22 2.51 -24.88
CA GLU A 191 17.28 2.32 -26.00
C GLU A 191 17.52 3.19 -27.24
N GLU A 192 17.98 2.51 -28.30
CA GLU A 192 17.77 2.91 -29.70
C GLU A 192 16.32 3.37 -29.85
N SER A 193 16.11 4.69 -29.89
CA SER A 193 14.80 5.27 -30.13
C SER A 193 14.33 4.80 -31.49
N GLU A 194 13.31 3.95 -31.54
CA GLU A 194 12.53 3.71 -32.75
C GLU A 194 12.06 5.07 -33.26
N GLU A 195 12.77 5.57 -34.27
CA GLU A 195 12.41 6.71 -35.09
C GLU A 195 11.11 6.32 -35.81
N ARG A 196 9.99 6.59 -35.13
CA ARG A 196 8.65 6.46 -35.70
C ARG A 196 8.49 7.56 -36.73
N ASP A 197 8.80 7.16 -37.96
CA ASP A 197 8.80 7.94 -39.18
C ASP A 197 7.35 8.30 -39.59
N ASP A 198 6.77 9.30 -38.91
CA ASP A 198 5.43 9.81 -39.16
C ASP A 198 5.41 10.83 -40.33
N HIS A 199 6.03 10.52 -41.47
CA HIS A 199 6.03 11.41 -42.65
C HIS A 199 5.97 10.69 -44.02
N LEU A 200 5.09 9.70 -44.16
CA LEU A 200 4.61 9.28 -45.49
C LEU A 200 3.12 9.55 -45.64
N LEU A 201 2.83 10.61 -46.41
CA LEU A 201 1.52 10.98 -46.91
C LEU A 201 0.95 9.84 -47.79
N PRO A 202 -0.33 9.46 -47.63
CA PRO A 202 -1.00 8.63 -48.62
C PRO A 202 -1.30 9.45 -49.88
N MET A 203 -0.94 8.89 -51.04
CA MET A 203 -1.52 9.24 -52.33
C MET A 203 -2.52 8.17 -52.74
#